data_AF-A0A5J4UYS2-F1
#
_entry.id   AF-A0A5J4UYS2-F1
#
_cell.length_a   1.000
_cell.length_b   1.000
_cell.length_c   1.000
_cell.angle_alpha   90.00
_cell.angle_beta   90.00
_cell.angle_gamma   90.00
#
_symmetry.space_group_name_H-M   'P 1'
#
loop_
_entity.id
_entity.type
_entity.pdbx_description
1 polymer ?
#
loop_
_entity_poly.entity_id
_entity_poly.type
_entity_poly.pdbx_seq_one_letter_code
_entity_poly.pdbx_strand_id
1 'polypeptide(L)' 'MITGTSQADTALLVVAANQGEFEAGISKDGQTREHALLAYTLGVRQLIVIMKMDDKTMNFSEARYKPDKIQMIQNQRIQL' A
#
# COMPACT_ATOMS: atom_id res chain seq x y z
N MET A 1 -0.17 -15.99 -2.44
CA MET A 1 0.23 -14.62 -2.83
C MET A 1 1.76 -14.38 -2.76
N ILE A 2 2.60 -15.41 -2.54
CA ILE A 2 4.01 -15.21 -2.15
C ILE A 2 5.00 -15.71 -3.22
N THR A 3 4.72 -16.83 -3.89
CA THR A 3 5.63 -17.44 -4.86
C THR A 3 5.78 -16.63 -6.16
N GLY A 4 4.77 -15.87 -6.56
CA GLY A 4 4.85 -14.99 -7.73
C GLY A 4 5.64 -13.70 -7.47
N THR A 5 5.59 -13.20 -6.23
CA THR A 5 6.26 -11.94 -5.85
C THR A 5 7.78 -12.09 -5.85
N SER A 6 8.31 -13.28 -5.53
CA SER A 6 9.77 -13.54 -5.57
C SER A 6 10.36 -13.58 -6.98
N GLN A 7 9.53 -13.54 -8.03
CA GLN A 7 9.95 -13.50 -9.42
C GLN A 7 9.72 -12.13 -10.06
N ALA A 8 9.11 -11.18 -9.33
CA ALA A 8 8.71 -9.88 -9.85
C ALA A 8 9.78 -8.81 -9.59
N ASP A 9 10.16 -8.07 -10.64
CA ASP A 9 10.98 -6.86 -10.49
C ASP A 9 10.17 -5.66 -9.99
N THR A 10 8.87 -5.64 -10.31
CA THR A 10 7.91 -4.57 -9.98
C THR A 10 6.63 -5.17 -9.42
N ALA A 11 6.07 -4.56 -8.37
CA ALA A 11 4.80 -4.94 -7.80
C ALA A 11 3.79 -3.78 -7.80
N LEU A 12 2.52 -4.13 -8.00
CA LEU A 12 1.39 -3.22 -7.86
C LEU A 12 0.69 -3.51 -6.54
N LEU A 13 0.62 -2.52 -5.67
CA LEU A 13 -0.11 -2.59 -4.41
C LEU A 13 -1.39 -1.78 -4.52
N VAL A 14 -2.53 -2.45 -4.43
CA VAL A 14 -3.84 -1.81 -4.48
C VAL A 14 -4.35 -1.58 -3.07
N VAL A 15 -4.75 -0.35 -2.76
CA VAL A 15 -5.22 0.08 -1.44
C VAL A 15 -6.59 0.72 -1.56
N ALA A 16 -7.50 0.45 -0.64
CA ALA A 16 -8.78 1.16 -0.57
C ALA A 16 -8.57 2.59 -0.07
N ALA A 17 -9.19 3.59 -0.70
CA ALA A 17 -9.18 4.95 -0.17
C ALA A 17 -10.25 5.16 0.92
N ASN A 18 -11.20 4.23 1.06
CA ASN A 18 -12.29 4.31 2.01
C ASN A 18 -11.82 4.54 3.44
N GLN A 19 -12.52 5.41 4.16
CA GLN A 19 -12.24 5.72 5.55
C GLN A 19 -12.64 4.52 6.41
N GLY A 20 -11.69 3.96 7.15
CA GLY A 20 -11.83 2.70 7.89
C GLY A 20 -11.04 1.57 7.24
N GLU A 21 -11.29 1.26 5.95
CA GLU A 21 -10.58 0.19 5.24
C GLU A 21 -9.11 0.52 5.02
N PHE A 22 -8.80 1.77 4.66
CA PHE A 22 -7.41 2.23 4.54
C PHE A 22 -6.67 2.10 5.88
N GLU A 23 -7.28 2.61 6.95
CA GLU A 23 -6.69 2.60 8.29
C GLU A 23 -6.53 1.17 8.81
N ALA A 24 -7.48 0.27 8.55
CA ALA A 24 -7.39 -1.15 8.88
C ALA A 24 -6.28 -1.85 8.07
N GLY A 25 -6.15 -1.55 6.78
CA GLY A 25 -5.14 -2.12 5.89
C GLY A 25 -3.70 -1.71 6.22
N ILE A 26 -3.52 -0.48 6.74
CA ILE A 26 -2.22 0.07 7.16
C ILE A 26 -1.90 -0.21 8.64
N SER A 27 -2.85 -0.76 9.39
CA SER A 27 -2.65 -1.13 10.79
C SER A 27 -1.52 -2.16 10.98
N LYS A 28 -1.12 -2.41 12.23
CA LYS A 28 -0.03 -3.33 12.56
C LYS A 28 -0.27 -4.76 12.06
N ASP A 29 -1.53 -5.20 12.11
CA ASP A 29 -2.01 -6.49 11.64
C ASP A 29 -2.73 -6.38 10.28
N GLY A 30 -2.55 -5.25 9.61
CA GLY A 30 -3.18 -4.93 8.33
C GLY A 30 -2.56 -5.69 7.17
N GLN A 31 -3.41 -6.29 6.34
CA GLN A 31 -2.97 -7.11 5.20
C GLN A 31 -2.19 -6.31 4.15
N THR A 32 -2.57 -5.06 3.89
CA THR A 32 -1.85 -4.20 2.92
C THR A 32 -0.42 -3.94 3.38
N ARG A 33 -0.21 -3.75 4.69
CA ARG A 33 1.11 -3.58 5.28
C ARG A 33 1.95 -4.86 5.18
N GLU A 34 1.36 -6.01 5.49
CA GLU A 34 2.04 -7.31 5.42
C GLU A 34 2.51 -7.63 3.99
N HIS A 35 1.66 -7.43 2.99
CA HIS A 35 2.01 -7.67 1.58
C HIS A 35 3.07 -6.69 1.06
N ALA A 36 3.04 -5.43 1.49
CA ALA A 36 4.09 -4.46 1.16
C ALA A 36 5.45 -4.86 1.74
N LEU A 37 5.45 -5.33 3.00
CA LEU A 37 6.66 -5.81 3.67
C LEU A 37 7.20 -7.07 2.99
N LEU A 38 6.34 -8.03 2.64
CA LEU A 38 6.73 -9.24 1.91
C LEU A 38 7.28 -8.92 0.52
N ALA A 39 6.70 -7.97 -0.22
CA ALA A 39 7.25 -7.52 -1.50
C ALA A 39 8.67 -6.96 -1.34
N TYR A 40 8.90 -6.17 -0.28
CA TYR A 40 10.23 -5.65 0.04
C TYR A 40 11.22 -6.75 0.41
N THR A 41 10.85 -7.69 1.30
CA THR A 41 11.76 -8.77 1.73
C THR A 41 12.07 -9.76 0.61
N LEU A 42 11.17 -9.94 -0.34
CA LEU A 42 11.36 -10.79 -1.52
C LEU A 42 12.17 -10.12 -2.64
N GLY A 43 12.58 -8.85 -2.47
CA GLY A 43 13.50 -8.17 -3.38
C GLY A 43 12.85 -7.38 -4.51
N VAL A 44 11.55 -7.08 -4.43
CA VAL A 44 10.88 -6.21 -5.40
C VAL A 44 11.47 -4.80 -5.32
N ARG A 45 12.07 -4.33 -6.42
CA ARG A 45 12.81 -3.05 -6.46
C ARG A 45 11.89 -1.85 -6.67
N GLN A 46 10.74 -2.05 -7.31
CA GLN A 46 9.77 -1.00 -7.59
C GLN A 46 8.39 -1.39 -7.06
N LEU A 47 7.86 -0.59 -6.14
CA LEU A 47 6.50 -0.76 -5.62
C LEU A 47 5.64 0.43 -6.06
N ILE A 48 4.64 0.15 -6.88
CA ILE A 48 3.67 1.14 -7.36
C ILE A 48 2.38 0.99 -6.54
N VAL A 49 1.94 2.08 -5.92
CA VAL A 49 0.73 2.09 -5.08
C VAL A 49 -0.43 2.69 -5.87
N ILE A 50 -1.55 1.97 -5.93
CA ILE A 50 -2.79 2.39 -6.59
C ILE A 50 -3.88 2.49 -5.53
N MET A 51 -4.56 3.62 -5.44
CA MET A 51 -5.69 3.80 -4.52
C MET A 51 -7.03 3.70 -5.25
N LYS A 52 -7.93 2.88 -4.72
CA LYS A 52 -9.32 2.78 -5.15
C LYS A 52 -10.12 3.96 -4.57
N MET A 53 -10.48 4.90 -5.43
CA MET A 53 -11.22 6.12 -5.08
C MET A 53 -12.65 6.14 -5.67
N ASP A 54 -13.15 4.99 -6.08
CA ASP A 54 -14.47 4.81 -6.71
C ASP A 54 -15.65 5.00 -5.74
N ASP A 55 -15.39 5.09 -4.44
CA ASP A 55 -16.40 5.35 -3.43
C ASP A 55 -16.90 6.81 -3.47
N LYS A 56 -18.23 6.97 -3.49
CA LYS A 56 -18.93 8.26 -3.50
C LYS A 56 -18.61 9.13 -2.29
N THR A 57 -18.18 8.53 -1.18
CA THR A 57 -17.79 9.27 0.04
C THR A 57 -16.47 10.02 -0.13
N MET A 58 -15.60 9.57 -1.04
CA MET A 58 -14.26 10.14 -1.21
C MET A 58 -14.19 11.21 -2.30
N ASN A 59 -15.13 11.21 -3.27
CA ASN A 59 -15.24 12.19 -4.36
C ASN A 59 -13.90 12.53 -5.05
N PHE A 60 -13.00 11.54 -5.17
CA PHE A 60 -11.64 11.74 -5.71
C PHE A 60 -10.88 12.93 -5.06
N SER A 61 -11.13 13.18 -3.77
CA SER A 61 -10.52 14.28 -3.04
C SER A 61 -8.99 14.13 -2.99
N GLU A 62 -8.28 15.15 -3.48
CA GLU A 62 -6.82 15.19 -3.47
C GLU A 62 -6.25 15.08 -2.04
N ALA A 63 -7.00 15.55 -1.03
CA ALA A 63 -6.60 15.44 0.37
C ALA A 63 -6.41 13.98 0.82
N ARG A 64 -7.13 13.03 0.22
CA ARG A 64 -6.99 11.59 0.52
C ARG A 64 -5.84 10.95 -0.27
N TYR A 65 -5.55 11.46 -1.46
CA TYR A 65 -4.46 10.98 -2.32
C TYR A 65 -3.08 11.49 -1.89
N LYS A 66 -3.01 12.56 -1.08
CA LYS A 66 -1.75 13.27 -0.81
C LYS A 66 -0.57 12.37 -0.40
N PRO A 67 0.67 12.75 -0.80
CA PRO A 67 1.87 11.93 -0.66
C PRO A 67 2.14 11.46 0.76
N ASP A 68 1.85 12.26 1.79
CA ASP A 68 2.15 11.94 3.19
C ASP A 68 1.59 10.57 3.61
N LYS A 69 0.40 10.20 3.13
CA LYS A 69 -0.26 8.91 3.41
C LYS A 69 0.36 7.75 2.60
N ILE A 70 0.75 8.02 1.35
CA ILE A 70 1.40 7.04 0.46
C ILE A 70 2.85 6.78 0.92
N GLN A 71 3.51 7.81 1.44
CA GLN A 71 4.88 7.77 1.91
C GLN A 71 5.01 6.93 3.18
N MET A 72 3.94 6.78 3.99
CA MET A 72 3.89 5.80 5.08
C MET A 72 4.02 4.35 4.58
N ILE A 73 3.60 4.06 3.35
CA ILE A 73 3.73 2.73 2.74
C ILE A 73 5.15 2.52 2.19
N GLN A 74 5.76 3.57 1.64
CA GLN A 74 7.09 3.51 1.01
C GLN A 74 8.25 3.66 2.01
N ASN A 75 8.08 4.40 3.11
CA ASN A 75 9.12 4.65 4.11
C ASN A 75 9.26 3.54 5.17
N GLN A 76 9.02 2.28 4.81
CA GLN A 76 9.30 1.13 5.70
C GLN A 76 10.81 0.89 5.93
N ARG A 77 11.69 1.79 5.49
CA ARG A 77 13.13 1.79 5.79
C ARG A 77 13.51 2.33 7.19
N ILE A 78 12.62 2.92 7.98
CA ILE A 78 13.01 3.69 9.20
C ILE A 78 12.50 3.12 10.55
N GLN A 79 11.93 1.91 10.63
CA GLN A 79 11.67 1.30 11.96
C GLN A 79 11.98 -0.20 12.04
N LEU A 80 13.27 -0.53 11.85
CA LEU A 80 13.96 -1.44 12.76
C LEU A 80 14.52 -0.62 13.92
#